data_AF-A0A519RWJ4-F1
#
_entry.id   AF-A0A519RWJ4-F1
#
_cell.length_a   1.000
_cell.length_b   1.000
_cell.length_c   1.000
_cell.angle_alpha   90.00
_cell.angle_beta   90.00
_cell.angle_gamma   90.00
#
_symmetry.space_group_name_H-M   'P 1'
#
loop_
_entity.id
_entity.type
_entity.pdbx_description
1 polymer ?
#
loop_
_entity_poly.entity_id
_entity_poly.type
_entity_poly.pdbx_seq_one_letter_code
_entity_poly.pdbx_strand_id
1 'polypeptide(L)'
;VNKWDLIEDKETNTARDFEAKIKEKIAPIAYPPILFISVLNKQRVHKSLEVIMEVFANKRRKIPTSQLNDVMLKEIEKYPPPIQKGKMVRIKYATQLPTHNPVFAFFCNLPQYIPDSYARYLENRMREHFDFTGVPIGLAFRKK
;
A
#
# COMPACT_ATOMS: atom_id res chain seq x y z
N VAL A 1 -1.42 11.01 -15.85
CA VAL A 1 -1.41 12.42 -16.34
C VAL A 1 -1.30 12.41 -17.85
N ASN A 2 -2.38 12.76 -18.56
CA ASN A 2 -2.39 12.88 -20.02
C ASN A 2 -2.00 14.30 -20.47
N LYS A 3 -1.80 14.50 -21.78
CA LYS A 3 -1.41 15.77 -22.40
C LYS A 3 -0.04 16.27 -21.95
N TRP A 4 0.86 15.34 -21.61
CA TRP A 4 2.21 15.69 -21.16
C TRP A 4 3.05 16.39 -22.24
N ASP A 5 2.65 16.27 -23.50
CA ASP A 5 3.22 16.98 -24.64
C ASP A 5 3.09 18.49 -24.57
N LEU A 6 2.01 19.02 -23.98
CA LEU A 6 1.73 20.47 -23.91
C LEU A 6 2.56 21.23 -22.87
N ILE A 7 3.40 20.53 -22.10
CA ILE A 7 4.32 21.18 -21.17
C ILE A 7 5.59 21.51 -21.96
N GLU A 8 5.78 22.80 -22.21
CA GLU A 8 6.86 23.36 -23.04
C GLU A 8 8.17 23.49 -22.24
N ASP A 9 8.12 23.98 -21.00
CA ASP A 9 9.28 24.18 -20.11
C ASP A 9 9.61 22.95 -19.26
N LYS A 10 9.97 21.83 -19.92
CA LYS A 10 10.42 20.62 -19.22
C LYS A 10 11.90 20.74 -18.85
N GLU A 11 12.17 21.08 -17.61
CA GLU A 11 13.47 20.85 -16.99
C GLU A 11 13.63 19.38 -16.60
N THR A 12 14.87 18.96 -16.34
CA THR A 12 15.22 17.57 -15.98
C THR A 12 14.37 17.00 -14.83
N ASN A 13 13.89 17.84 -13.91
CA ASN A 13 13.13 17.44 -12.72
C ASN A 13 11.61 17.70 -12.80
N THR A 14 11.08 18.32 -13.86
CA THR A 14 9.68 18.75 -13.92
C THR A 14 8.70 17.59 -13.69
N ALA A 15 8.98 16.40 -14.22
CA ALA A 15 8.13 15.22 -14.02
C ALA A 15 8.12 14.73 -12.55
N ARG A 16 9.29 14.74 -11.89
CA ARG A 16 9.44 14.34 -10.49
C ARG A 16 8.71 15.31 -9.56
N ASP A 17 8.86 16.61 -9.79
CA ASP A 17 8.23 17.64 -8.97
C ASP A 17 6.71 17.63 -9.15
N PHE A 18 6.23 17.38 -10.36
CA PHE A 18 4.81 17.23 -10.63
C PHE A 18 4.23 15.97 -9.97
N GLU A 19 4.98 14.87 -10.00
CA GLU A 19 4.62 13.63 -9.30
C GLU A 19 4.52 13.87 -7.79
N ALA A 20 5.50 14.57 -7.20
CA ALA A 20 5.50 14.92 -5.78
C ALA A 20 4.28 15.77 -5.41
N LYS A 21 3.96 16.80 -6.21
CA LYS A 21 2.76 17.64 -6.02
C LYS A 21 1.46 16.84 -6.12
N ILE A 22 1.39 15.86 -7.02
CA ILE A 22 0.22 14.96 -7.09
C ILE A 22 0.15 14.13 -5.83
N LYS A 23 1.24 13.47 -5.43
CA LYS A 23 1.32 12.61 -4.23
C LYS A 23 0.94 13.36 -2.95
N GLU A 24 1.34 14.61 -2.82
CA GLU A 24 0.94 15.48 -1.73
C GLU A 24 -0.57 15.72 -1.71
N LYS A 25 -1.17 16.05 -2.86
CA LYS A 25 -2.62 16.31 -2.98
C LYS A 25 -3.49 15.08 -2.78
N ILE A 26 -3.00 13.89 -3.13
CA ILE A 26 -3.74 12.63 -2.94
C ILE A 26 -3.40 11.94 -1.63
N ALA A 27 -2.54 12.52 -0.79
CA ALA A 27 -2.18 11.94 0.50
C ALA A 27 -3.45 11.67 1.34
N PRO A 28 -3.54 10.50 2.02
CA PRO A 28 -2.49 9.52 2.26
C PRO A 28 -2.33 8.43 1.18
N ILE A 29 -3.01 8.54 0.03
CA ILE A 29 -3.03 7.53 -1.03
C ILE A 29 -1.73 7.60 -1.85
N ALA A 30 -0.64 7.03 -1.33
CA ALA A 30 0.69 7.09 -1.96
C ALA A 30 1.02 5.92 -2.89
N TYR A 31 0.16 4.89 -2.94
CA TYR A 31 0.43 3.65 -3.67
C TYR A 31 0.16 3.64 -5.19
N PRO A 32 -0.68 4.52 -5.79
CA PRO A 32 -0.91 4.49 -7.23
C PRO A 32 0.34 4.90 -8.04
N PRO A 33 0.73 4.14 -9.08
CA PRO A 33 1.78 4.57 -9.99
C PRO A 33 1.31 5.78 -10.82
N ILE A 34 2.12 6.82 -10.89
CA ILE A 34 1.83 8.03 -11.66
C ILE A 34 2.58 7.95 -12.99
N LEU A 35 1.83 7.92 -14.09
CA LEU A 35 2.38 7.91 -15.44
C LEU A 35 2.08 9.22 -16.16
N PHE A 36 3.08 9.70 -16.89
CA PHE A 36 2.98 10.86 -17.76
C PHE A 36 2.93 10.38 -19.21
N ILE A 37 1.80 10.62 -19.88
CA ILE A 37 1.51 10.14 -21.24
C ILE A 37 0.99 11.26 -22.14
N SER A 38 1.09 11.05 -23.45
CA SER A 38 0.38 11.84 -24.46
C SER A 38 -0.31 10.89 -25.42
N VAL A 39 -1.64 10.90 -25.42
CA VAL A 39 -2.42 10.05 -26.33
C VAL A 39 -2.27 10.52 -27.78
N LEU A 40 -2.28 11.84 -28.01
CA LEU A 40 -2.18 12.44 -29.35
C LEU A 40 -0.86 12.07 -30.03
N ASN A 41 0.25 12.21 -29.30
CA ASN A 41 1.58 11.90 -29.79
C ASN A 41 1.97 10.42 -29.56
N LYS A 42 1.03 9.59 -29.09
CA LYS A 42 1.25 8.17 -28.73
C LYS A 42 2.41 7.93 -27.76
N GLN A 43 2.79 8.95 -26.99
CA GLN A 43 3.92 8.91 -26.07
C GLN A 43 3.58 8.07 -24.84
N ARG A 44 4.34 6.99 -24.62
CA ARG A 44 4.26 6.11 -23.43
C ARG A 44 2.89 5.45 -23.21
N VAL A 45 2.07 5.33 -24.26
CA VAL A 45 0.78 4.63 -24.18
C VAL A 45 1.00 3.14 -23.88
N HIS A 46 1.97 2.48 -24.52
CA HIS A 46 2.35 1.09 -24.24
C HIS A 46 2.73 0.86 -22.77
N LYS A 47 3.48 1.79 -22.16
CA LYS A 47 3.87 1.73 -20.75
C LYS A 47 2.67 1.73 -19.80
N SER A 48 1.54 2.34 -20.18
CA SER A 48 0.33 2.25 -19.36
C SER A 48 -0.26 0.84 -19.32
N LEU A 49 -0.19 0.09 -20.42
CA LEU A 49 -0.63 -1.31 -20.46
C LEU A 49 0.27 -2.20 -19.59
N GLU A 50 1.58 -2.03 -19.67
CA GLU A 50 2.54 -2.75 -18.84
C GLU A 50 2.25 -2.55 -17.34
N VAL A 51 2.05 -1.30 -16.92
CA VAL A 51 1.74 -0.97 -15.52
C VAL A 51 0.38 -1.52 -15.09
N ILE A 52 -0.63 -1.51 -15.97
CA ILE A 52 -1.92 -2.14 -15.67
C ILE A 52 -1.76 -3.64 -15.38
N MET A 53 -0.95 -4.34 -16.17
CA MET A 53 -0.68 -5.77 -15.97
C MET A 53 0.07 -6.03 -14.66
N GLU A 54 1.05 -5.19 -14.31
CA GLU A 54 1.77 -5.26 -13.04
C GLU A 54 0.85 -5.05 -11.84
N VAL A 55 0.02 -4.00 -11.86
CA VAL A 55 -0.95 -3.72 -10.79
C VAL A 55 -1.97 -4.84 -10.66
N PHE A 56 -2.39 -5.45 -11.78
CA PHE A 56 -3.28 -6.60 -11.77
C PHE A 56 -2.63 -7.84 -11.15
N ALA A 57 -1.35 -8.10 -11.44
CA ALA A 57 -0.59 -9.17 -10.82
C ALA A 57 -0.45 -8.94 -9.30
N ASN A 58 -0.15 -7.71 -8.89
CA ASN A 58 -0.06 -7.31 -7.48
C ASN A 58 -1.39 -7.50 -6.75
N LYS A 59 -2.50 -7.18 -7.41
CA LYS A 59 -3.84 -7.34 -6.83
C LYS A 59 -4.20 -8.79 -6.54
N ARG A 60 -3.71 -9.71 -7.37
CA ARG A 60 -3.95 -11.16 -7.23
C ARG A 60 -2.90 -11.89 -6.39
N ARG A 61 -1.90 -11.16 -5.88
CA ARG A 61 -0.79 -11.76 -5.13
C ARG A 61 -1.31 -12.44 -3.87
N LYS A 62 -0.95 -13.71 -3.70
CA LYS A 62 -1.26 -14.52 -2.52
C LYS A 62 0.02 -14.71 -1.71
N ILE A 63 -0.01 -14.30 -0.44
CA ILE A 63 1.11 -14.46 0.48
C ILE A 63 0.85 -15.71 1.33
N PRO A 64 1.77 -16.68 1.37
CA PRO A 64 1.70 -17.79 2.31
C PRO A 64 1.60 -17.28 3.75
N THR A 65 0.68 -17.86 4.51
CA THR A 65 0.45 -17.48 5.91
C THR A 65 1.72 -17.55 6.75
N SER A 66 2.57 -18.57 6.57
CA SER A 66 3.86 -18.68 7.27
C SER A 66 4.74 -17.46 7.00
N GLN A 67 4.98 -17.14 5.73
CA GLN A 67 5.77 -15.97 5.32
C GLN A 67 5.21 -14.67 5.87
N LEU A 68 3.88 -14.50 5.83
CA LEU A 68 3.22 -13.31 6.38
C LEU A 68 3.49 -13.16 7.87
N ASN A 69 3.39 -14.24 8.65
CA ASN A 69 3.63 -14.20 10.08
C ASN A 69 5.11 -14.01 10.41
N ASP A 70 6.01 -14.69 9.69
CA ASP A 70 7.45 -14.59 9.90
C ASP A 70 7.99 -13.17 9.71
N VAL A 71 7.36 -12.40 8.81
CA VAL A 71 7.71 -11.00 8.54
C VAL A 71 6.97 -10.06 9.48
N MET A 72 5.65 -10.14 9.53
CA MET A 72 4.83 -9.13 10.21
C MET A 72 4.88 -9.23 11.72
N LEU A 73 5.02 -10.44 12.29
CA LEU A 73 5.17 -10.57 13.74
C LEU A 73 6.50 -9.96 14.22
N LYS A 74 7.57 -10.05 13.42
CA LYS A 74 8.83 -9.37 13.74
C LYS A 74 8.71 -7.85 13.73
N GLU A 75 7.97 -7.28 12.77
CA GLU A 75 7.70 -5.84 12.76
C GLU A 75 6.86 -5.41 13.98
N ILE A 76 5.88 -6.22 14.37
CA ILE A 76 5.06 -6.00 15.58
C ILE A 76 5.91 -6.12 16.85
N GLU A 77 6.87 -7.03 16.92
CA GLU A 77 7.79 -7.16 18.05
C GLU A 77 8.73 -5.94 18.17
N LYS A 78 9.25 -5.45 17.04
CA LYS A 78 10.08 -4.24 16.99
C LYS A 78 9.29 -3.00 17.42
N TYR A 79 8.05 -2.88 16.97
CA TYR A 79 7.18 -1.75 17.29
C TYR A 79 5.82 -2.27 17.78
N PRO A 80 5.69 -2.56 19.09
CA PRO A 80 4.46 -3.11 19.64
C PRO A 80 3.31 -2.10 19.63
N PRO A 81 2.05 -2.55 19.60
CA PRO A 81 0.91 -1.66 19.71
C PRO A 81 0.97 -0.86 21.01
N PRO A 82 0.67 0.46 20.98
CA PRO A 82 0.69 1.28 22.19
C PRO A 82 -0.36 0.79 23.19
N ILE A 83 -0.05 0.93 24.48
CA ILE A 83 -0.99 0.60 25.56
C ILE A 83 -2.14 1.63 25.51
N GLN A 84 -3.37 1.13 25.41
CA GLN A 84 -4.57 1.97 25.37
C GLN A 84 -5.40 1.69 26.63
N LYS A 85 -5.65 2.74 27.43
CA LYS A 85 -6.44 2.64 28.68
C LYS A 85 -5.96 1.53 29.62
N GLY A 86 -4.63 1.39 29.78
CA GLY A 86 -4.01 0.35 30.61
C GLY A 86 -4.10 -1.08 30.04
N LYS A 87 -4.63 -1.26 28.82
CA LYS A 87 -4.75 -2.56 28.16
C LYS A 87 -3.71 -2.70 27.06
N MET A 88 -2.96 -3.80 27.11
CA MET A 88 -1.98 -4.16 26.09
C MET A 88 -2.63 -5.02 24.99
N VAL A 89 -2.51 -4.57 23.74
CA VAL A 89 -2.93 -5.35 22.58
C VAL A 89 -1.80 -6.28 22.17
N ARG A 90 -2.11 -7.57 22.01
CA ARG A 90 -1.18 -8.61 21.54
C ARG A 90 -1.74 -9.22 20.28
N ILE A 91 -1.05 -9.00 19.16
CA ILE A 91 -1.33 -9.62 17.86
C ILE A 91 -0.52 -10.91 17.81
N LYS A 92 -1.18 -12.04 17.52
CA LYS A 92 -0.54 -13.37 17.56
C LYS A 92 -0.45 -14.05 16.20
N TYR A 93 -1.25 -13.59 15.25
CA TYR A 93 -1.43 -14.28 13.98
C TYR A 93 -1.99 -13.32 12.95
N ALA A 94 -1.53 -13.45 11.70
CA ALA A 94 -2.05 -12.74 10.55
C ALA A 94 -2.34 -13.71 9.41
N THR A 95 -3.37 -13.44 8.61
CA THR A 95 -3.67 -14.20 7.38
C THR A 95 -4.24 -13.28 6.31
N GLN A 96 -3.98 -13.61 5.05
CA GLN A 96 -4.70 -13.00 3.93
C GLN A 96 -6.09 -13.62 3.80
N LEU A 97 -7.12 -12.79 3.60
CA LEU A 97 -8.50 -13.21 3.34
C LEU A 97 -8.72 -13.43 1.83
N PRO A 98 -9.62 -14.36 1.43
CA PRO A 98 -9.95 -14.61 0.03
C PRO A 98 -10.91 -13.55 -0.51
N THR A 99 -10.42 -12.32 -0.68
CA THR A 99 -11.20 -11.16 -1.15
C THR A 99 -10.71 -10.66 -2.52
N HIS A 100 -11.54 -9.90 -3.23
CA HIS A 100 -11.20 -9.37 -4.56
C HIS A 100 -10.01 -8.38 -4.56
N ASN A 101 -9.84 -7.64 -3.47
CA ASN A 101 -8.63 -6.87 -3.17
C ASN A 101 -7.89 -7.55 -2.00
N PRO A 102 -6.56 -7.43 -1.88
CA PRO A 102 -5.82 -8.00 -0.75
C PRO A 102 -6.31 -7.42 0.59
N VAL A 103 -6.88 -8.27 1.44
CA VAL A 103 -7.26 -7.92 2.81
C VAL A 103 -6.53 -8.84 3.78
N PHE A 104 -5.92 -8.26 4.81
CA PHE A 104 -5.14 -8.98 5.81
C PHE A 104 -5.85 -8.90 7.16
N ALA A 105 -6.19 -10.06 7.71
CA ALA A 105 -6.78 -10.18 9.03
C ALA A 105 -5.67 -10.42 10.07
N PHE A 106 -5.52 -9.49 11.01
CA PHE A 106 -4.68 -9.62 12.19
C PHE A 106 -5.54 -10.03 13.39
N PHE A 107 -5.15 -11.12 14.04
CA PHE A 107 -5.84 -11.67 15.20
C PHE A 107 -5.16 -11.24 16.49
N CYS A 108 -5.92 -10.56 17.34
CA CYS A 108 -5.45 -10.03 18.61
C CYS A 108 -6.47 -10.24 19.74
N ASN A 109 -6.03 -10.02 20.98
CA ASN A 109 -6.89 -10.11 22.16
C ASN A 109 -7.95 -8.99 22.23
N LEU A 110 -7.61 -7.80 21.70
CA LEU A 110 -8.30 -6.54 21.94
C LEU A 110 -8.31 -5.67 20.68
N PRO A 111 -9.04 -6.07 19.62
CA PRO A 111 -9.04 -5.36 18.33
C PRO A 111 -9.56 -3.92 18.42
N GLN A 112 -10.51 -3.66 19.31
CA GLN A 112 -11.11 -2.33 19.51
C GLN A 112 -10.14 -1.29 20.10
N TYR A 113 -8.98 -1.73 20.57
CA TYR A 113 -7.94 -0.88 21.15
C TYR A 113 -6.76 -0.66 20.20
N ILE A 114 -6.86 -1.09 18.93
CA ILE A 114 -5.85 -0.79 17.93
C ILE A 114 -6.12 0.61 17.37
N PRO A 115 -5.20 1.58 17.57
CA PRO A 115 -5.39 2.92 17.02
C PRO A 115 -5.11 2.92 15.51
N ASP A 116 -5.76 3.82 14.79
CA ASP A 116 -5.60 3.99 13.34
C ASP A 116 -4.14 4.27 12.94
N SER A 117 -3.38 4.96 13.80
CA SER A 117 -1.94 5.19 13.59
C SER A 117 -1.15 3.88 13.51
N TYR A 118 -1.50 2.91 14.35
CA TYR A 118 -0.86 1.59 14.35
C TYR A 118 -1.32 0.74 13.17
N ALA A 119 -2.60 0.84 12.78
CA ALA A 119 -3.08 0.23 11.55
C ALA A 119 -2.32 0.75 10.31
N ARG A 120 -2.11 2.07 10.21
CA ARG A 120 -1.28 2.68 9.15
C ARG A 120 0.17 2.22 9.19
N TYR A 121 0.76 2.08 10.38
CA TYR A 121 2.09 1.50 10.53
C TYR A 121 2.16 0.09 9.93
N LEU A 122 1.22 -0.79 10.29
CA LEU A 122 1.16 -2.14 9.72
C LEU A 122 0.93 -2.12 8.21
N GLU A 123 0.10 -1.20 7.71
CA GLU A 123 -0.12 -1.03 6.27
C GLU A 123 1.19 -0.68 5.55
N ASN A 124 1.94 0.28 6.08
CA ASN A 124 3.23 0.69 5.52
C ASN A 124 4.24 -0.46 5.53
N ARG A 125 4.35 -1.19 6.66
CA ARG A 125 5.22 -2.38 6.75
C ARG A 125 4.82 -3.46 5.75
N MET A 126 3.52 -3.69 5.57
CA MET A 126 3.01 -4.61 4.55
C MET A 126 3.45 -4.18 3.14
N ARG A 127 3.39 -2.89 2.82
CA ARG A 127 3.80 -2.36 1.51
C ARG A 127 5.31 -2.37 1.29
N GLU A 128 6.10 -2.26 2.34
CA GLU A 128 7.57 -2.33 2.28
C GLU A 128 8.06 -3.77 2.05
N HIS A 129 7.45 -4.74 2.73
CA HIS A 129 7.85 -6.15 2.63
C HIS A 129 7.20 -6.88 1.46
N PHE A 130 6.01 -6.44 1.06
CA PHE A 130 5.24 -7.06 -0.02
C PHE A 130 4.83 -6.01 -1.04
N ASP A 131 5.21 -6.24 -2.29
CA ASP A 131 4.85 -5.31 -3.36
C ASP A 131 3.35 -5.41 -3.70
N PHE A 132 2.65 -4.34 -3.28
CA PHE A 132 1.25 -4.03 -3.55
C PHE A 132 1.12 -2.67 -4.25
N THR A 133 2.10 -2.34 -5.10
CA THR A 133 2.10 -1.09 -5.87
C THR A 133 0.84 -1.02 -6.73
N GLY A 134 0.15 0.12 -6.69
CA GLY A 134 -1.11 0.35 -7.40
C GLY A 134 -2.35 -0.32 -6.80
N VAL A 135 -2.22 -1.04 -5.68
CA VAL A 135 -3.33 -1.80 -5.09
C VAL A 135 -3.70 -1.27 -3.70
N PRO A 136 -5.01 -1.02 -3.44
CA PRO A 136 -5.47 -0.77 -2.08
C PRO A 136 -5.41 -2.07 -1.27
N ILE A 137 -4.74 -2.02 -0.11
CA ILE A 137 -4.74 -3.14 0.84
C ILE A 137 -5.67 -2.81 2.00
N GLY A 138 -6.46 -3.79 2.43
CA GLY A 138 -7.33 -3.66 3.60
C GLY A 138 -6.71 -4.34 4.81
N LEU A 139 -6.79 -3.72 5.99
CA LEU A 139 -6.45 -4.37 7.24
C LEU A 139 -7.72 -4.60 8.07
N ALA A 140 -7.88 -5.80 8.59
CA ALA A 140 -8.97 -6.17 9.48
C ALA A 140 -8.39 -6.68 10.80
N PHE A 141 -8.87 -6.15 11.92
CA PHE A 141 -8.46 -6.62 13.24
C PHE A 141 -9.58 -7.46 13.84
N ARG A 142 -9.28 -8.72 14.18
CA ARG A 142 -10.26 -9.67 14.70
C ARG A 142 -9.86 -10.13 16.08
N LYS A 143 -10.87 -10.34 16.93
CA LYS A 143 -10.66 -10.96 18.23
C LYS A 143 -10.35 -12.45 18.02
N LYS A 144 -9.25 -12.92 18.62
CA LYS A 144 -8.97 -14.35 18.73
C LYS A 144 -9.81 -14.98 19.83
#